data_AF-A0A8S3H0P7-F1
#
_entry.id   AF-A0A8S3H0P7-F1
#
_cell.length_a   1.000
_cell.length_b   1.000
_cell.length_c   1.000
_cell.angle_alpha   90.00
_cell.angle_beta   90.00
_cell.angle_gamma   90.00
#
_symmetry.space_group_name_H-M   'P 1'
#
loop_
_entity.id
_entity.type
_entity.pdbx_description
1 polymer ?
#
loop_
_entity_poly.entity_id
_entity_poly.type
_entity_poly.pdbx_seq_one_letter_code
_entity_poly.pdbx_strand_id
1 'polypeptide(L)'
;DITTDNHCIDSYIQLAYCNLCSGRKELPCLSNCINVIESCLINVSLINDVWINFIDSIENNAYFYGIENVLSSIGISISDALITLFNSDGIENKDIINECGYVHIRREIFDNDQLFHKQYNSDALHLLDQQLKSMRQSLQSYRSFWLTLSEQICKSNDLSTSHKKICWTGTAISVDDKQSIRINYDKPLSLRLQRILKEMKEKSQVIGQQRTTAGSY
;
A
#
# COMPACT_ATOMS: atom_id res chain seq x y z
N ASP A 1 4.08 -12.69 20.59
CA ASP A 1 3.19 -13.84 20.77
C ASP A 1 1.78 -13.32 20.70
N ILE A 2 1.09 -13.64 19.61
CA ILE A 2 -0.36 -13.55 19.55
C ILE A 2 -0.85 -14.77 20.32
N THR A 3 -0.63 -14.78 21.63
CA THR A 3 -1.16 -15.82 22.50
C THR A 3 -2.65 -15.58 22.59
N THR A 4 -3.43 -16.48 22.01
CA THR A 4 -4.87 -16.56 22.23
C THR A 4 -5.09 -16.66 23.73
N ASP A 5 -5.63 -15.58 24.30
CA ASP A 5 -6.06 -15.50 25.70
C ASP A 5 -6.93 -16.72 26.03
N ASN A 6 -6.87 -17.26 27.25
CA ASN A 6 -7.75 -18.37 27.65
C ASN A 6 -9.23 -18.00 27.39
N HIS A 7 -9.57 -16.73 27.60
CA HIS A 7 -10.88 -16.18 27.27
C HIS A 7 -11.25 -16.33 25.78
N CYS A 8 -10.29 -16.16 24.87
CA CYS A 8 -10.50 -16.35 23.44
C CYS A 8 -10.76 -17.83 23.12
N ILE A 9 -9.99 -18.73 23.71
CA ILE A 9 -10.14 -20.18 23.51
C ILE A 9 -11.53 -20.62 23.99
N ASP A 10 -11.95 -20.19 25.17
CA ASP A 10 -13.26 -20.51 25.74
C ASP A 10 -14.41 -19.99 24.86
N SER A 11 -14.31 -18.73 24.43
CA SER A 11 -15.31 -18.11 23.55
C SER A 11 -15.38 -18.80 22.18
N TYR A 12 -14.24 -19.23 21.63
CA TYR A 12 -14.18 -19.96 20.38
C TYR A 12 -14.79 -21.36 20.51
N ILE A 13 -14.46 -22.10 21.57
CA ILE A 13 -15.04 -23.44 21.82
C ILE A 13 -16.55 -23.35 21.99
N GLN A 14 -17.03 -22.35 22.73
CA GLN A 14 -18.45 -22.11 22.94
C GLN A 14 -19.19 -21.85 21.62
N LEU A 15 -18.56 -21.09 20.72
CA LEU A 15 -19.13 -20.84 19.42
C LEU A 15 -19.10 -22.08 18.52
N ALA A 16 -17.95 -22.75 18.41
CA ALA A 16 -17.71 -23.78 17.39
C ALA A 16 -18.27 -25.16 17.76
N TYR A 17 -18.29 -25.52 19.05
CA TYR A 17 -18.55 -26.91 19.47
C TYR A 17 -19.71 -27.09 20.45
N CYS A 18 -20.11 -26.06 21.22
CA CYS A 18 -21.17 -26.24 22.23
C CYS A 18 -22.56 -26.52 21.65
N ASN A 19 -22.80 -26.19 20.39
CA ASN A 19 -24.01 -26.62 19.67
C ASN A 19 -24.11 -28.16 19.63
N LEU A 20 -23.00 -28.85 19.29
CA LEU A 20 -22.93 -30.31 19.24
C LEU A 20 -23.16 -30.93 20.61
N CYS A 21 -22.56 -30.36 21.66
CA CYS A 21 -22.77 -30.79 23.05
C CYS A 21 -24.23 -30.62 23.50
N SER A 22 -24.95 -29.65 22.93
CA SER A 22 -26.36 -29.38 23.21
C SER A 22 -27.32 -30.17 22.30
N GLY A 23 -26.81 -31.10 21.47
CA GLY A 23 -27.60 -31.90 20.55
C GLY A 23 -28.10 -31.15 19.31
N ARG A 24 -27.51 -30.00 19.00
CA ARG A 24 -27.86 -29.11 17.88
C ARG A 24 -26.87 -29.28 16.73
N LYS A 25 -27.31 -29.04 15.49
CA LYS A 25 -26.49 -29.19 14.27
C LYS A 25 -26.32 -27.88 13.50
N GLU A 26 -26.98 -26.84 13.96
CA GLU A 26 -26.95 -25.50 13.37
C GLU A 26 -25.53 -24.93 13.50
N LEU A 27 -24.99 -24.47 12.37
CA LEU A 27 -23.70 -23.80 12.35
C LEU A 27 -23.77 -22.42 13.02
N PRO A 28 -22.64 -21.90 13.52
CA PRO A 28 -22.52 -20.55 14.06
C PRO A 28 -23.07 -19.45 13.13
N CYS A 29 -23.67 -18.41 13.70
CA CYS A 29 -24.02 -17.19 12.97
C CYS A 29 -22.75 -16.45 12.53
N LEU A 30 -22.75 -15.86 11.33
CA LEU A 30 -21.59 -15.12 10.81
C LEU A 30 -21.26 -13.91 11.69
N SER A 31 -22.27 -13.15 12.14
CA SER A 31 -22.04 -12.00 13.04
C SER A 31 -21.39 -12.40 14.36
N ASN A 32 -21.87 -13.46 15.01
CA ASN A 32 -21.30 -13.99 16.25
C ASN A 32 -19.89 -14.53 16.05
N CYS A 33 -19.63 -15.21 14.92
CA CYS A 33 -18.28 -15.63 14.58
C CYS A 33 -17.32 -14.46 14.46
N ILE A 34 -17.70 -13.43 13.69
CA ILE A 34 -16.88 -12.24 13.52
C ILE A 34 -16.58 -11.61 14.88
N ASN A 35 -17.59 -11.44 15.75
CA ASN A 35 -17.39 -10.85 17.08
C ASN A 35 -16.41 -11.64 17.96
N VAL A 36 -16.51 -12.98 17.97
CA VAL A 36 -15.60 -13.83 18.75
C VAL A 36 -14.17 -13.73 18.20
N ILE A 37 -14.00 -13.85 16.88
CA ILE A 37 -12.68 -13.76 16.25
C ILE A 37 -12.07 -12.36 16.40
N GLU A 38 -12.86 -11.29 16.27
CA GLU A 38 -12.39 -9.92 16.52
C GLU A 38 -11.94 -9.73 17.97
N SER A 39 -12.63 -10.35 18.94
CA SER A 39 -12.20 -10.31 20.34
C SER A 39 -10.87 -11.02 20.58
N CYS A 40 -10.60 -12.10 19.83
CA CYS A 40 -9.33 -12.80 19.83
C CYS A 40 -8.22 -11.98 19.15
N LEU A 41 -8.56 -11.24 18.09
CA LEU A 41 -7.63 -10.45 17.28
C LEU A 41 -7.49 -8.99 17.75
N ILE A 42 -8.01 -8.66 18.93
CA ILE A 42 -7.93 -7.34 19.55
C ILE A 42 -6.54 -6.68 19.49
N ASN A 43 -5.49 -7.45 19.76
CA ASN A 43 -4.13 -6.92 19.78
C ASN A 43 -3.60 -6.59 18.38
N VAL A 44 -4.22 -7.19 17.36
CA VAL A 44 -3.86 -7.07 15.95
C VAL A 44 -4.64 -5.95 15.28
N SER A 45 -5.85 -5.63 15.74
CA SER A 45 -6.65 -4.53 15.18
C SER A 45 -5.94 -3.17 15.31
N LEU A 46 -5.11 -3.00 16.34
CA LEU A 46 -4.28 -1.82 16.58
C LEU A 46 -3.17 -1.63 15.54
N ILE A 47 -2.83 -2.67 14.79
CA ILE A 47 -1.87 -2.63 13.69
C ILE A 47 -2.50 -1.97 12.45
N ASN A 48 -3.82 -2.03 12.31
CA ASN A 48 -4.52 -1.59 11.09
C ASN A 48 -4.20 -0.14 10.70
N ASP A 49 -4.20 0.79 11.66
CA ASP A 49 -3.95 2.20 11.36
C ASP A 49 -2.49 2.42 10.92
N VAL A 50 -1.54 1.73 11.55
CA VAL A 50 -0.12 1.79 11.17
C VAL A 50 0.11 1.10 9.82
N TRP A 51 -0.61 0.02 9.55
CA TRP A 51 -0.59 -0.71 8.28
C TRP A 51 -1.07 0.16 7.12
N ILE A 52 -2.23 0.81 7.28
CA ILE A 52 -2.76 1.73 6.27
C ILE A 52 -1.77 2.85 5.98
N ASN A 53 -1.24 3.50 7.03
CA ASN A 53 -0.24 4.56 6.85
C ASN A 53 1.04 4.06 6.17
N PHE A 54 1.44 2.82 6.42
CA PHE A 54 2.60 2.20 5.76
C PHE A 54 2.33 1.94 4.28
N ILE A 55 1.17 1.37 3.94
CA ILE A 55 0.74 1.17 2.55
C ILE A 55 0.66 2.50 1.81
N ASP A 56 -0.01 3.51 2.40
CA ASP A 56 -0.15 4.84 1.82
C ASP A 56 1.24 5.50 1.61
N SER A 57 2.21 5.28 2.51
CA SER A 57 3.57 5.82 2.35
C SER A 57 4.35 5.14 1.23
N ILE A 58 4.15 3.85 1.01
CA ILE A 58 4.74 3.14 -0.14
C ILE A 58 4.10 3.59 -1.44
N GLU A 59 2.77 3.65 -1.50
CA GLU A 59 2.05 4.05 -2.71
C GLU A 59 2.44 5.44 -3.16
N ASN A 60 2.55 6.39 -2.22
CA ASN A 60 2.89 7.78 -2.49
C ASN A 60 4.39 8.06 -2.67
N ASN A 61 5.24 7.03 -2.68
CA ASN A 61 6.67 7.20 -2.87
C ASN A 61 6.98 7.62 -4.33
N ALA A 62 7.95 8.53 -4.52
CA ALA A 62 8.36 9.04 -5.82
C ALA A 62 8.77 7.95 -6.82
N TYR A 63 9.32 6.82 -6.35
CA TYR A 63 9.69 5.69 -7.20
C TYR A 63 8.49 4.99 -7.85
N PHE A 64 7.29 5.09 -7.28
CA PHE A 64 6.05 4.56 -7.85
C PHE A 64 5.44 5.46 -8.94
N TYR A 65 5.87 6.73 -9.04
CA TYR A 65 5.27 7.73 -9.95
C TYR A 65 6.26 8.42 -10.90
N GLY A 66 7.57 8.23 -10.74
CA GLY A 66 8.55 9.17 -11.30
C GLY A 66 9.68 8.61 -12.16
N ILE A 67 10.00 7.32 -12.10
CA ILE A 67 11.16 6.81 -12.85
C ILE A 67 10.96 6.93 -14.36
N GLU A 68 9.76 6.61 -14.86
CA GLU A 68 9.43 6.71 -16.28
C GLU A 68 9.37 8.16 -16.77
N ASN A 69 8.74 9.06 -16.01
CA ASN A 69 8.60 10.46 -16.40
C ASN A 69 9.94 11.20 -16.42
N VAL A 70 10.83 10.95 -15.46
CA VAL A 70 12.15 11.59 -15.41
C VAL A 70 13.09 11.00 -16.46
N LEU A 71 13.16 9.67 -16.59
CA LEU A 71 14.08 9.03 -17.53
C LEU A 71 13.68 9.28 -19.00
N SER A 72 12.38 9.36 -19.31
CA SER A 72 11.90 9.61 -20.69
C SER A 72 12.01 11.07 -21.11
N SER A 73 12.02 12.01 -20.15
CA SER A 73 12.08 13.45 -20.41
C SER A 73 13.48 14.03 -20.45
N ILE A 74 14.48 13.40 -19.83
CA ILE A 74 15.87 13.92 -19.81
C ILE A 74 16.39 14.23 -21.21
N GLY A 75 16.17 13.34 -22.18
CA GLY A 75 16.61 13.56 -23.56
C GLY A 75 15.94 14.79 -24.20
N ILE A 76 14.64 14.96 -23.94
CA ILE A 76 13.86 16.10 -24.45
C ILE A 76 14.29 17.40 -23.76
N SER A 77 14.49 17.39 -22.43
CA SER A 77 14.94 18.56 -21.67
C SER A 77 16.36 19.01 -22.05
N ILE A 78 17.27 18.06 -22.33
CA ILE A 78 18.61 18.40 -22.84
C ILE A 78 18.49 19.03 -24.22
N SER A 79 17.71 18.44 -25.12
CA SER A 79 17.48 19.00 -26.46
C SER A 79 16.83 20.38 -26.41
N ASP A 80 15.85 20.61 -25.52
CA ASP A 80 15.16 21.89 -25.37
C ASP A 80 16.08 22.97 -24.76
N ALA A 81 16.92 22.61 -23.78
CA ALA A 81 17.94 23.50 -23.23
C ALA A 81 18.99 23.88 -24.30
N LEU A 82 19.44 22.92 -25.12
CA LEU A 82 20.35 23.18 -26.24
C LEU A 82 19.70 24.07 -27.29
N ILE A 83 18.45 23.80 -27.68
CA ILE A 83 17.68 24.63 -28.62
C ILE A 83 17.52 26.04 -28.06
N THR A 84 17.25 26.19 -26.77
CA THR A 84 17.16 27.50 -26.10
C THR A 84 18.49 28.25 -26.15
N LEU A 85 19.62 27.57 -25.88
CA LEU A 85 20.96 28.14 -26.00
C LEU A 85 21.32 28.53 -27.44
N PHE A 86 20.88 27.76 -28.44
CA PHE A 86 21.13 28.06 -29.86
C PHE A 86 20.18 29.09 -30.46
N ASN A 87 18.95 29.18 -29.94
CA ASN A 87 17.94 30.13 -30.39
C ASN A 87 17.95 31.44 -29.58
N SER A 88 18.67 31.51 -28.46
CA SER A 88 18.96 32.76 -27.76
C SER A 88 19.97 33.58 -28.56
N ASP A 89 19.62 33.91 -29.80
CA ASP A 89 20.30 34.89 -30.60
C ASP A 89 20.01 36.28 -30.00
N GLY A 90 20.92 36.76 -29.16
CA GLY A 90 21.34 38.15 -29.33
C GLY A 90 21.29 39.12 -28.16
N ILE A 91 21.09 38.72 -26.90
CA ILE A 91 21.20 39.69 -25.78
C ILE A 91 22.39 39.38 -24.84
N GLU A 92 22.56 38.15 -24.36
CA GLU A 92 23.66 37.83 -23.41
C GLU A 92 25.02 37.65 -24.08
N ASN A 93 25.05 37.44 -25.39
CA ASN A 93 26.29 37.12 -26.11
C ASN A 93 27.07 38.36 -26.60
N LYS A 94 26.50 39.57 -26.48
CA LYS A 94 27.17 40.80 -26.96
C LYS A 94 28.42 41.14 -26.16
N ASP A 95 28.35 41.00 -24.84
CA ASP A 95 29.50 41.30 -23.97
C ASP A 95 30.61 40.26 -24.16
N ILE A 96 30.22 38.98 -24.34
CA ILE A 96 31.15 37.88 -24.62
C ILE A 96 31.82 38.04 -26.00
N ILE A 97 31.06 38.40 -27.03
CA ILE A 97 31.62 38.63 -28.38
C ILE A 97 32.56 39.85 -28.38
N ASN A 98 32.27 40.87 -27.58
CA ASN A 98 33.13 42.05 -27.44
C ASN A 98 34.44 41.75 -26.69
N GLU A 99 34.44 40.87 -25.68
CA GLU A 99 35.67 40.47 -24.97
C GLU A 99 36.46 39.35 -25.66
N CYS A 100 35.78 38.34 -26.21
CA CYS A 100 36.42 37.11 -26.72
C CYS A 100 36.51 37.04 -28.26
N GLY A 101 35.84 37.94 -28.99
CA GLY A 101 35.82 37.95 -30.45
C GLY A 101 34.74 37.04 -31.08
N TYR A 102 34.60 37.13 -32.41
CA TYR A 102 33.54 36.44 -33.14
C TYR A 102 33.85 34.94 -33.30
N VAL A 103 33.02 34.07 -32.72
CA VAL A 103 33.16 32.61 -32.84
C VAL A 103 32.36 32.10 -34.04
N HIS A 104 33.04 31.48 -35.01
CA HIS A 104 32.37 30.76 -36.09
C HIS A 104 31.92 29.38 -35.60
N ILE A 105 30.69 29.29 -35.09
CA ILE A 105 30.08 28.01 -34.72
C ILE A 105 29.75 27.26 -36.02
N ARG A 106 30.56 26.26 -36.34
CA ARG A 106 30.26 25.32 -37.43
C ARG A 106 29.12 24.43 -36.96
N ARG A 107 27.91 24.62 -37.50
CA ARG A 107 26.81 23.67 -37.32
C ARG A 107 27.16 22.38 -38.06
N GLU A 108 27.92 21.51 -37.42
CA GLU A 108 27.82 20.09 -37.75
C GLU A 108 26.44 19.67 -37.26
N ILE A 109 25.54 19.41 -38.21
CA ILE A 109 24.24 18.80 -37.92
C ILE A 109 24.59 17.48 -37.24
N PHE A 110 24.46 17.44 -35.91
CA PHE A 110 24.53 16.21 -35.17
C PHE A 110 23.35 15.37 -35.65
N ASP A 111 23.59 14.46 -36.59
CA ASP A 111 22.65 13.43 -37.06
C ASP A 111 22.50 12.35 -35.97
N ASN A 112 22.16 12.80 -34.76
CA ASN A 112 22.19 12.03 -33.53
C ASN A 112 20.77 11.74 -33.02
N ASP A 113 19.74 12.28 -33.67
CA ASP A 113 18.34 11.99 -33.38
C ASP A 113 18.07 10.47 -33.42
N GLN A 114 18.68 9.74 -34.35
CA GLN A 114 18.50 8.28 -34.43
C GLN A 114 19.24 7.48 -33.34
N LEU A 115 20.31 8.02 -32.73
CA LEU A 115 21.10 7.33 -31.72
C LEU A 115 20.59 7.60 -30.31
N PHE A 116 20.13 8.83 -30.02
CA PHE A 116 19.47 9.15 -28.75
C PHE A 116 18.12 8.44 -28.60
N HIS A 117 17.33 8.32 -29.68
CA HIS A 117 16.08 7.55 -29.65
C HIS A 117 16.30 6.03 -29.54
N LYS A 118 17.47 5.51 -29.95
CA LYS A 118 17.80 4.07 -29.83
C LYS A 118 18.28 3.65 -28.45
N GLN A 119 18.66 4.58 -27.59
CA GLN A 119 19.26 4.26 -26.29
C GLN A 119 18.23 4.18 -25.15
N TYR A 120 16.97 4.51 -25.44
CA TYR A 120 15.87 4.34 -24.51
C TYR A 120 15.13 3.03 -24.83
N ASN A 121 15.50 1.96 -24.13
CA ASN A 121 14.88 0.65 -24.32
C ASN A 121 13.46 0.68 -23.72
N SER A 122 12.49 1.19 -24.51
CA SER A 122 11.08 1.38 -24.15
C SER A 122 10.48 0.14 -23.47
N ASP A 123 10.88 -1.04 -23.92
CA ASP A 123 10.41 -2.33 -23.39
C ASP A 123 10.83 -2.56 -21.94
N ALA A 124 12.05 -2.17 -21.55
CA ALA A 124 12.54 -2.34 -20.18
C ALA A 124 11.85 -1.37 -19.21
N LEU A 125 11.56 -0.16 -19.68
CA LEU A 125 10.82 0.84 -18.90
C LEU A 125 9.35 0.45 -18.75
N HIS A 126 8.72 -0.02 -19.83
CA HIS A 126 7.36 -0.54 -19.81
C HIS A 126 7.22 -1.77 -18.90
N LEU A 127 8.21 -2.68 -18.90
CA LEU A 127 8.25 -3.80 -17.97
C LEU A 127 8.32 -3.32 -16.52
N LEU A 128 9.16 -2.32 -16.22
CA LEU A 128 9.26 -1.73 -14.89
C LEU A 128 7.93 -1.10 -14.45
N ASP A 129 7.28 -0.33 -15.33
CA ASP A 129 5.96 0.26 -15.05
C ASP A 129 4.88 -0.81 -14.80
N GLN A 130 4.87 -1.89 -15.59
CA GLN A 130 3.96 -3.01 -15.37
C GLN A 130 4.19 -3.68 -14.00
N GLN A 131 5.46 -3.86 -13.59
CA GLN A 131 5.79 -4.41 -12.27
C GLN A 131 5.34 -3.45 -11.16
N LEU A 132 5.59 -2.14 -11.29
CA LEU A 132 5.14 -1.14 -10.32
C LEU A 132 3.60 -1.09 -10.22
N LYS A 133 2.88 -1.17 -11.34
CA LYS A 133 1.41 -1.27 -11.35
C LYS A 133 0.91 -2.52 -10.64
N SER A 134 1.53 -3.68 -10.90
CA SER A 134 1.17 -4.94 -10.23
C SER A 134 1.45 -4.92 -8.73
N MET A 135 2.58 -4.34 -8.32
CA MET A 135 2.91 -4.14 -6.91
C MET A 135 1.89 -3.21 -6.23
N ARG A 136 1.51 -2.09 -6.88
CA ARG A 136 0.48 -1.17 -6.35
C ARG A 136 -0.86 -1.88 -6.15
N GLN A 137 -1.33 -2.60 -7.18
CA GLN A 137 -2.58 -3.38 -7.08
C GLN A 137 -2.53 -4.40 -5.94
N SER A 138 -1.38 -5.06 -5.75
CA SER A 138 -1.18 -6.00 -4.65
C SER A 138 -1.21 -5.28 -3.29
N LEU A 139 -0.54 -4.14 -3.14
CA LEU A 139 -0.56 -3.37 -1.89
C LEU A 139 -1.99 -2.90 -1.55
N GLN A 140 -2.78 -2.49 -2.56
CA GLN A 140 -4.17 -2.12 -2.37
C GLN A 140 -5.04 -3.29 -1.90
N SER A 141 -4.83 -4.50 -2.44
CA SER A 141 -5.60 -5.67 -2.01
C SER A 141 -5.34 -6.04 -0.55
N TYR A 142 -4.13 -5.80 -0.05
CA TYR A 142 -3.79 -6.00 1.37
C TYR A 142 -4.15 -4.82 2.28
N ARG A 143 -4.63 -3.69 1.76
CA ARG A 143 -4.92 -2.49 2.57
C ARG A 143 -5.93 -2.75 3.70
N SER A 144 -6.95 -3.57 3.43
CA SER A 144 -7.99 -3.96 4.39
C SER A 144 -7.75 -5.34 5.01
N PHE A 145 -6.54 -5.90 4.89
CA PHE A 145 -6.22 -7.25 5.35
C PHE A 145 -6.61 -7.48 6.81
N TRP A 146 -6.19 -6.61 7.73
CA TRP A 146 -6.47 -6.77 9.16
C TRP A 146 -7.95 -6.57 9.52
N LEU A 147 -8.69 -5.79 8.75
CA LEU A 147 -10.13 -5.59 8.95
C LEU A 147 -10.96 -6.75 8.41
N THR A 148 -10.49 -7.42 7.35
CA THR A 148 -11.22 -8.50 6.69
C THR A 148 -10.84 -9.89 7.23
N LEU A 149 -9.77 -9.99 8.03
CA LEU A 149 -9.26 -11.24 8.57
C LEU A 149 -10.32 -12.03 9.37
N SER A 150 -11.09 -11.36 10.23
CA SER A 150 -12.17 -11.99 11.01
C SER A 150 -13.24 -12.61 10.10
N GLU A 151 -13.69 -11.87 9.10
CA GLU A 151 -14.64 -12.36 8.10
C GLU A 151 -14.09 -13.54 7.29
N GLN A 152 -12.83 -13.47 6.86
CA GLN A 152 -12.18 -14.52 6.09
C GLN A 152 -12.08 -15.82 6.88
N ILE A 153 -11.72 -15.75 8.17
CA ILE A 153 -11.69 -16.91 9.06
C ILE A 153 -13.09 -17.50 9.21
N CYS A 154 -14.11 -16.67 9.44
CA CYS A 154 -15.49 -17.12 9.62
C CYS A 154 -16.14 -17.70 8.37
N LYS A 155 -15.72 -17.26 7.18
CA LYS A 155 -16.15 -17.79 5.89
C LYS A 155 -15.33 -19.02 5.47
N SER A 156 -14.16 -19.24 6.06
CA SER A 156 -13.33 -20.41 5.76
C SER A 156 -13.95 -21.68 6.31
N ASN A 157 -13.88 -22.78 5.54
CA ASN A 157 -14.32 -24.12 5.93
C ASN A 157 -15.74 -24.21 6.51
N ASP A 158 -16.66 -23.35 6.05
CA ASP A 158 -18.06 -23.30 6.51
C ASP A 158 -18.21 -23.19 8.05
N LEU A 159 -17.28 -22.49 8.72
CA LEU A 159 -17.35 -22.27 10.17
C LEU A 159 -18.62 -21.53 10.59
N SER A 160 -19.21 -20.73 9.71
CA SER A 160 -20.44 -19.98 9.98
C SER A 160 -21.43 -19.99 8.81
N THR A 161 -22.72 -19.84 9.11
CA THR A 161 -23.78 -19.72 8.10
C THR A 161 -23.80 -18.32 7.48
N SER A 162 -24.29 -18.21 6.24
CA SER A 162 -24.63 -16.92 5.64
C SER A 162 -25.66 -16.12 6.47
N HIS A 163 -25.65 -14.79 6.34
CA HIS A 163 -26.60 -13.89 7.01
C HIS A 163 -28.07 -14.25 6.78
N LYS A 164 -28.94 -13.84 7.71
CA LYS A 164 -30.40 -14.01 7.67
C LYS A 164 -30.87 -15.48 7.67
N LYS A 165 -30.04 -16.40 8.14
CA LYS A 165 -30.40 -17.80 8.39
C LYS A 165 -30.57 -18.06 9.89
N ILE A 166 -31.29 -19.12 10.20
CA ILE A 166 -31.38 -19.67 11.56
C ILE A 166 -30.02 -20.32 11.87
N CYS A 167 -29.36 -19.86 12.93
CA CYS A 167 -27.98 -20.23 13.24
C CYS A 167 -27.71 -20.19 14.74
N TRP A 168 -26.56 -20.73 15.13
CA TRP A 168 -26.11 -20.80 16.51
C TRP A 168 -25.38 -19.52 16.94
N THR A 169 -25.83 -18.88 18.02
CA THR A 169 -25.21 -17.64 18.53
C THR A 169 -24.13 -17.86 19.59
N GLY A 170 -23.88 -19.10 20.02
CA GLY A 170 -23.04 -19.43 21.18
C GLY A 170 -23.82 -19.79 22.45
N THR A 171 -25.11 -19.44 22.51
CA THR A 171 -26.00 -19.78 23.64
C THR A 171 -27.36 -20.29 23.20
N ALA A 172 -27.91 -19.74 22.12
CA ALA A 172 -29.21 -20.11 21.58
C ALA A 172 -29.22 -20.09 20.05
N ILE A 173 -30.27 -20.66 19.47
CA ILE A 173 -30.57 -20.53 18.04
C ILE A 173 -31.33 -19.22 17.83
N SER A 174 -30.87 -18.39 16.90
CA SER A 174 -31.61 -17.21 16.45
C SER A 174 -31.38 -16.93 14.97
N VAL A 175 -32.09 -15.95 14.43
CA VAL A 175 -31.81 -15.42 13.08
C VAL A 175 -30.61 -14.49 13.16
N ASP A 176 -29.69 -14.58 12.18
CA ASP A 176 -28.53 -13.69 12.06
C ASP A 176 -28.95 -12.29 11.56
N ASP A 177 -29.53 -11.49 12.46
CA ASP A 177 -29.98 -10.11 12.19
C ASP A 177 -29.08 -9.04 12.83
N LYS A 178 -28.03 -9.45 13.58
CA LYS A 178 -27.13 -8.52 14.26
C LYS A 178 -25.97 -8.13 13.34
N GLN A 179 -25.66 -6.84 13.28
CA GLN A 179 -24.37 -6.39 12.73
C GLN A 179 -23.24 -6.81 13.66
N SER A 180 -22.06 -7.11 13.07
CA SER A 180 -20.84 -7.27 13.86
C SER A 180 -20.56 -5.99 14.64
N ILE A 181 -20.29 -6.14 15.94
CA ILE A 181 -19.96 -5.00 16.79
C ILE A 181 -18.48 -4.73 16.54
N ARG A 182 -18.17 -3.61 15.87
CA ARG A 182 -16.77 -3.13 15.84
C ARG A 182 -16.37 -2.82 17.27
N ILE A 183 -15.55 -3.67 17.85
CA ILE A 183 -15.18 -3.52 19.24
C ILE A 183 -14.09 -2.43 19.33
N ASN A 184 -14.43 -1.30 19.94
CA ASN A 184 -13.47 -0.26 20.27
C ASN A 184 -12.70 -0.71 21.52
N TYR A 185 -11.38 -0.77 21.46
CA TYR A 185 -10.58 -1.43 22.48
C TYR A 185 -9.51 -0.52 23.07
N ASP A 186 -9.74 -0.09 24.31
CA ASP A 186 -8.75 0.50 25.23
C ASP A 186 -8.00 -0.60 26.01
N LYS A 187 -7.47 -1.64 25.34
CA LYS A 187 -6.61 -2.65 26.00
C LYS A 187 -5.14 -2.28 25.79
N PRO A 188 -4.30 -2.29 26.85
CA PRO A 188 -2.90 -1.90 26.73
C PRO A 188 -2.12 -2.89 25.85
N LEU A 189 -1.42 -2.36 24.84
CA LEU A 189 -0.60 -3.17 23.94
C LEU A 189 0.54 -3.87 24.68
N SER A 190 0.85 -5.10 24.26
CA SER A 190 2.09 -5.75 24.68
C SER A 190 3.33 -4.96 24.24
N LEU A 191 4.38 -4.97 25.05
CA LEU A 191 5.66 -4.30 24.75
C LEU A 191 6.24 -4.69 23.39
N ARG A 192 6.08 -5.97 22.99
CA ARG A 192 6.54 -6.46 21.68
C ARG A 192 5.77 -5.83 20.53
N LEU A 193 4.45 -5.70 20.64
CA LEU A 193 3.62 -5.04 19.64
C LEU A 193 3.92 -3.55 19.57
N GLN A 194 4.13 -2.89 20.72
CA GLN A 194 4.55 -1.48 20.74
C GLN A 194 5.86 -1.27 19.98
N ARG A 195 6.84 -2.16 20.14
CA ARG A 195 8.11 -2.11 19.39
C ARG A 195 7.89 -2.26 17.89
N ILE A 196 7.10 -3.24 17.46
CA ILE A 196 6.79 -3.46 16.03
C ILE A 196 6.10 -2.24 15.42
N LEU A 197 5.10 -1.68 16.11
CA LEU A 197 4.40 -0.49 15.64
C LEU A 197 5.33 0.72 15.56
N LYS A 198 6.26 0.86 16.51
CA LYS A 198 7.27 1.92 16.48
C LYS A 198 8.18 1.77 15.26
N GLU A 199 8.73 0.58 15.03
CA GLU A 199 9.60 0.30 13.87
C GLU A 199 8.87 0.52 12.53
N MET A 200 7.60 0.10 12.43
CA MET A 200 6.79 0.33 11.23
C MET A 200 6.52 1.81 10.99
N LYS A 201 6.22 2.58 12.05
CA LYS A 201 6.05 4.04 11.94
C LYS A 201 7.33 4.73 11.50
N GLU A 202 8.47 4.39 12.09
CA GLU A 202 9.77 4.96 11.74
C GLU A 202 10.12 4.68 10.28
N LYS A 203 9.97 3.43 9.82
CA LYS A 203 10.22 3.06 8.42
C LYS A 203 9.26 3.77 7.46
N SER A 204 7.98 3.85 7.82
CA SER A 204 6.96 4.55 7.03
C SER A 204 7.32 6.03 6.84
N GLN A 205 7.78 6.71 7.89
CA GLN A 205 8.25 8.10 7.82
C GLN A 205 9.46 8.27 6.90
N VAL A 206 10.45 7.37 6.97
CA VAL A 206 11.62 7.42 6.08
C VAL A 206 11.20 7.26 4.62
N ILE A 207 10.30 6.33 4.32
CA ILE A 207 9.76 6.12 2.96
C ILE A 207 9.01 7.38 2.49
N GLY A 208 8.24 8.03 3.36
CA GLY A 208 7.55 9.28 3.06
C GLY A 208 8.47 10.49 2.86
N GLN A 209 9.62 10.55 3.54
CA GLN A 209 10.59 11.65 3.41
C GLN A 209 11.38 11.63 2.09
N GLN A 210 11.51 10.47 1.43
CA GLN A 210 12.10 10.40 0.08
C GLN A 210 11.29 11.19 -0.97
N ARG A 211 10.07 11.62 -0.64
CA ARG A 211 9.24 12.54 -1.42
C ARG A 211 9.84 13.95 -1.55
N THR A 212 10.50 14.47 -0.52
CA THR A 212 10.93 15.90 -0.49
C THR A 212 12.26 16.16 -1.20
N THR A 213 13.09 15.14 -1.38
CA THR A 213 14.39 15.28 -2.07
C THR A 213 14.30 15.12 -3.59
N ALA A 214 13.21 14.56 -4.11
CA ALA A 214 13.01 14.32 -5.54
C ALA A 214 12.17 15.41 -6.24
N GLY A 215 11.60 16.37 -5.49
CA GLY A 215 10.74 17.44 -6.02
C GLY A 215 11.39 18.84 -6.07
N SER A 216 12.72 18.94 -5.95
CA SER A 216 13.45 20.22 -5.88
C SER A 216 14.52 20.38 -6.96
N TYR A 217 14.35 19.77 -8.13
CA TYR A 217 15.20 19.98 -9.30
C TYR A 217 14.33 20.17 -10.53
#